data_AF-A0A939NDV7-F1
#
_entry.id   AF-A0A939NDV7-F1
#
_cell.length_a   1.000
_cell.length_b   1.000
_cell.length_c   1.000
_cell.angle_alpha   90.00
_cell.angle_beta   90.00
_cell.angle_gamma   90.00
#
_symmetry.space_group_name_H-M   'P 1'
#
loop_
_entity.id
_entity.type
_entity.pdbx_description
1 polymer ?
#
loop_
_entity_poly.entity_id
_entity_poly.type
_entity_poly.pdbx_seq_one_letter_code
_entity_poly.pdbx_strand_id
1 'polypeptide(L)'
;MLQATHIIAPNQFMVDKQKSAYSIGGIHVGEVAKVGYPRIDTTLNTTEAQGTELKRMNIGNDKRIVLYAPTWRGETKESNGFDIDKLIYDLKNYLK
;
A
#
# COMPACT_ATOMS: atom_id res chain seq x y z
N MET A 1 -19.85 -1.33 -1.80
CA MET A 1 -19.95 -1.05 -0.35
C MET A 1 -21.39 -1.02 0.15
N LEU A 2 -22.35 -0.44 -0.57
CA LEU A 2 -23.74 -0.39 -0.10
C LEU A 2 -24.32 -1.78 0.24
N GLN A 3 -24.06 -2.79 -0.60
CA GLN A 3 -24.50 -4.17 -0.40
C GLN A 3 -23.55 -5.02 0.49
N ALA A 4 -22.44 -4.45 0.96
CA ALA A 4 -21.55 -5.20 1.84
C ALA A 4 -22.23 -5.37 3.21
N THR A 5 -22.05 -6.53 3.83
CA THR A 5 -22.51 -6.75 5.21
C THR A 5 -21.48 -6.27 6.23
N HIS A 6 -20.20 -6.31 5.87
CA HIS A 6 -19.08 -5.89 6.71
C HIS A 6 -18.05 -5.12 5.89
N ILE A 7 -17.47 -4.09 6.49
CA ILE A 7 -16.44 -3.25 5.90
C ILE A 7 -15.30 -3.13 6.90
N ILE A 8 -14.10 -3.52 6.49
CA ILE A 8 -12.90 -3.36 7.32
C ILE A 8 -12.26 -1.99 7.07
N ALA A 9 -11.76 -1.37 8.13
CA ALA A 9 -11.05 -0.10 8.07
C ALA A 9 -9.67 -0.24 8.75
N PRO A 10 -8.61 0.29 8.12
CA PRO A 10 -7.25 0.21 8.66
C PRO A 10 -7.00 1.16 9.83
N ASN A 11 -7.77 2.24 9.93
CA ASN A 11 -7.60 3.28 10.95
C ASN A 11 -8.87 4.14 11.06
N GLN A 12 -8.92 5.04 12.05
CA GLN A 12 -10.07 5.90 12.31
C GLN A 12 -10.38 6.83 11.14
N PHE A 13 -9.34 7.42 10.54
CA PHE A 13 -9.50 8.30 9.38
C PHE A 13 -10.28 7.60 8.25
N MET A 14 -9.97 6.33 7.98
CA MET A 14 -10.68 5.57 6.95
C MET A 14 -12.10 5.17 7.38
N VAL A 15 -12.38 4.96 8.66
CA VAL A 15 -13.79 4.78 9.12
C VAL A 15 -14.63 5.99 8.77
N ASP A 16 -14.11 7.18 9.02
CA ASP A 16 -14.83 8.44 8.83
C ASP A 16 -14.93 8.81 7.34
N LYS A 17 -13.82 8.65 6.60
CA LYS A 17 -13.75 9.05 5.20
C LYS A 17 -14.60 8.16 4.30
N GLN A 18 -14.70 6.86 4.59
CA GLN A 18 -15.51 5.92 3.79
C GLN A 18 -16.98 6.32 3.71
N LYS A 19 -17.55 6.83 4.81
CA LYS A 19 -18.96 7.24 4.86
C LYS A 19 -19.27 8.34 3.84
N SER A 20 -18.38 9.33 3.74
CA SER A 20 -18.55 10.49 2.85
C SER A 20 -18.05 10.22 1.44
N ALA A 21 -16.86 9.64 1.28
CA ALA A 21 -16.22 9.44 -0.02
C ALA A 21 -16.93 8.40 -0.90
N TYR A 22 -17.64 7.44 -0.28
CA TYR A 22 -18.36 6.39 -0.99
C TYR A 22 -19.88 6.56 -0.94
N SER A 23 -20.37 7.72 -0.49
CA SER A 23 -21.80 8.05 -0.43
C SER A 23 -22.65 7.01 0.30
N ILE A 24 -22.07 6.33 1.30
CA ILE A 24 -22.76 5.29 2.08
C ILE A 24 -23.20 5.78 3.47
N GLY A 25 -22.90 7.03 3.82
CA GLY A 25 -23.33 7.64 5.08
C GLY A 25 -24.86 7.63 5.22
N GLY A 26 -25.35 7.07 6.33
CA GLY A 26 -26.79 7.05 6.65
C GLY A 26 -27.63 6.04 5.85
N ILE A 27 -27.10 5.44 4.78
CA ILE A 27 -27.82 4.47 3.94
C ILE A 27 -27.24 3.04 3.99
N HIS A 28 -26.00 2.90 4.43
CA HIS A 28 -25.39 1.58 4.61
C HIS A 28 -25.80 0.96 5.94
N VAL A 29 -26.25 -0.29 5.86
CA VAL A 29 -26.75 -1.08 6.99
C VAL A 29 -25.74 -2.12 7.49
N GLY A 30 -24.58 -2.24 6.85
CA GLY A 30 -23.52 -3.16 7.25
C GLY A 30 -22.65 -2.62 8.39
N GLU A 31 -21.89 -3.52 9.00
CA GLU A 31 -20.98 -3.21 10.10
C GLU A 31 -19.63 -2.69 9.59
N VAL A 32 -19.03 -1.75 10.33
CA VAL A 32 -17.68 -1.25 10.04
C VAL A 32 -16.74 -1.67 11.16
N ALA A 33 -15.75 -2.50 10.84
CA ALA A 33 -14.75 -3.01 11.78
C ALA A 33 -13.40 -2.31 11.58
N LYS A 34 -12.94 -1.56 12.58
CA LYS A 34 -11.60 -0.93 12.58
C LYS A 34 -10.54 -1.92 13.06
N VAL A 35 -10.15 -2.84 12.18
CA VAL A 35 -9.30 -4.00 12.52
C VAL A 35 -7.99 -4.08 11.73
N GLY A 36 -7.70 -3.11 10.86
CA GLY A 36 -6.58 -3.25 9.93
C GLY A 36 -7.00 -3.87 8.59
N TYR A 37 -6.01 -4.21 7.77
CA TYR A 37 -6.21 -5.04 6.57
C TYR A 37 -5.50 -6.38 6.77
N PRO A 38 -6.16 -7.54 6.56
CA PRO A 38 -5.54 -8.85 6.71
C PRO A 38 -4.23 -9.02 5.93
N ARG A 39 -4.10 -8.36 4.77
CA ARG A 39 -2.86 -8.39 3.96
C ARG A 39 -1.62 -7.81 4.67
N ILE A 40 -1.81 -7.01 5.72
CA ILE A 40 -0.72 -6.43 6.50
C ILE A 40 -0.20 -7.42 7.54
N ASP A 41 -0.99 -8.44 7.90
CA ASP A 41 -0.63 -9.44 8.90
C ASP A 41 0.67 -10.16 8.50
N THR A 42 0.83 -10.46 7.20
CA THR A 42 2.08 -11.04 6.69
C THR A 42 3.24 -10.10 6.95
N THR A 43 3.11 -8.80 6.67
CA THR A 43 4.19 -7.82 6.89
C THR A 43 4.57 -7.70 8.37
N LEU A 44 3.59 -7.75 9.27
CA LEU A 44 3.82 -7.62 10.72
C LEU A 44 4.38 -8.90 11.35
N ASN A 45 3.97 -10.06 10.85
CA ASN A 45 4.30 -11.37 11.42
C ASN A 45 5.29 -12.17 10.57
N THR A 46 5.99 -11.53 9.62
CA THR A 46 6.98 -12.20 8.77
C THR A 46 8.09 -12.79 9.63
N THR A 47 8.35 -14.09 9.43
CA THR A 47 9.50 -14.79 10.00
C THR A 47 10.73 -14.66 9.11
N GLU A 48 11.93 -14.85 9.67
CA GLU A 48 13.17 -14.90 8.88
C GLU A 48 13.11 -15.96 7.76
N ALA A 49 12.46 -17.10 8.01
CA ALA A 49 12.24 -18.14 7.02
C ALA A 49 11.39 -17.64 5.83
N GLN A 50 10.34 -16.85 6.07
CA GLN A 50 9.53 -16.23 5.03
C GLN A 50 10.26 -15.08 4.31
N GLY A 51 11.21 -14.41 4.98
CA GLY A 51 12.11 -13.46 4.34
C GLY A 51 12.97 -14.08 3.24
N THR A 52 13.23 -15.40 3.30
CA THR A 52 13.96 -16.11 2.25
C THR A 52 13.19 -16.23 0.93
N GLU A 53 11.88 -15.96 0.93
CA GLU A 53 11.08 -15.85 -0.29
C GLU A 53 11.60 -14.75 -1.23
N LEU A 54 12.15 -13.67 -0.67
CA LEU A 54 12.82 -12.62 -1.45
C LEU A 54 14.04 -13.16 -2.20
N LYS A 55 14.68 -14.23 -1.71
CA LYS A 55 15.77 -14.91 -2.42
C LYS A 55 15.30 -15.56 -3.72
N ARG A 56 14.00 -15.87 -3.87
CA ARG A 56 13.45 -16.34 -5.17
C ARG A 56 13.54 -15.28 -6.26
N MET A 57 13.67 -14.00 -5.89
CA MET A 57 13.83 -12.90 -6.84
C MET A 57 15.27 -12.79 -7.39
N ASN A 58 16.17 -13.71 -7.02
CA ASN A 58 17.57 -13.73 -7.45
C ASN A 58 18.32 -12.41 -7.17
N ILE A 59 17.96 -11.74 -6.07
CA ILE A 59 18.61 -10.52 -5.61
C ILE A 59 19.79 -10.93 -4.72
N GLY A 60 20.98 -10.42 -5.04
CA GLY A 60 22.18 -10.66 -4.24
C GLY A 60 22.05 -10.11 -2.82
N ASN A 61 22.56 -10.85 -1.83
CA ASN A 61 22.54 -10.43 -0.43
C ASN A 61 23.70 -9.47 -0.07
N ASP A 62 24.54 -9.11 -1.04
CA ASP A 62 25.71 -8.24 -0.88
C ASP A 62 25.35 -6.74 -0.92
N LYS A 63 24.10 -6.40 -1.27
CA LYS A 63 23.63 -5.03 -1.42
C LYS A 63 22.35 -4.77 -0.65
N ARG A 64 22.15 -3.52 -0.24
CA ARG A 64 20.86 -3.07 0.32
C ARG A 64 19.79 -3.13 -0.78
N ILE A 65 18.60 -3.58 -0.42
CA ILE A 65 17.45 -3.68 -1.33
C ILE A 65 16.58 -2.43 -1.16
N VAL A 66 16.17 -1.83 -2.28
CA VAL A 66 15.24 -0.68 -2.31
C VAL A 66 14.03 -1.03 -3.18
N LEU A 67 12.82 -0.84 -2.64
CA LEU A 67 11.57 -0.94 -3.39
C LEU A 67 11.15 0.44 -3.91
N TYR A 68 11.09 0.61 -5.23
CA TYR A 68 10.52 1.79 -5.88
C TYR A 68 9.18 1.44 -6.53
N ALA A 69 8.09 2.07 -6.07
CA ALA A 69 6.72 1.79 -6.51
C ALA A 69 6.00 3.09 -6.92
N PRO A 70 6.32 3.68 -8.08
CA PRO A 70 5.69 4.92 -8.54
C PRO A 70 4.22 4.70 -8.90
N THR A 71 3.38 5.68 -8.61
CA THR A 71 2.01 5.74 -9.14
C THR A 71 2.02 6.12 -10.61
N TRP A 72 1.00 5.69 -11.36
CA TRP A 72 0.74 6.18 -12.71
C TRP A 72 0.43 7.69 -12.71
N ARG A 73 1.00 8.44 -13.67
CA ARG A 73 0.87 9.90 -13.77
C ARG A 73 0.49 10.43 -15.15
N GLY A 74 0.43 9.57 -16.18
CA GLY A 74 0.01 9.96 -17.53
C GLY A 74 -1.49 9.90 -17.76
N GLU A 75 -1.98 10.54 -18.81
CA GLU A 75 -3.33 10.27 -19.35
C GLU A 75 -3.31 9.06 -20.30
N THR A 76 -2.15 8.80 -20.90
CA THR A 76 -1.85 7.69 -21.81
C THR A 76 -0.55 7.00 -21.40
N LYS A 77 -0.26 5.86 -22.03
CA LYS A 77 0.99 5.13 -21.78
C LYS A 77 2.23 5.92 -22.19
N GLU A 78 2.12 6.69 -23.26
CA GLU A 78 3.21 7.51 -23.79
C GLU A 78 3.46 8.76 -22.94
N SER A 79 2.43 9.29 -22.28
CA SER A 79 2.52 10.46 -21.39
C SER A 79 2.84 10.10 -19.94
N ASN A 80 2.96 8.81 -19.61
CA ASN A 80 3.32 8.38 -18.27
C ASN A 80 4.81 8.60 -18.02
N GLY A 81 5.13 9.75 -17.41
CA GLY A 81 6.48 10.12 -17.00
C GLY A 81 6.84 9.63 -15.59
N PHE A 82 8.11 9.28 -15.40
CA PHE A 82 8.70 9.02 -14.08
C PHE A 82 9.64 10.16 -13.71
N ASP A 83 9.53 10.65 -12.47
CA ASP A 83 10.44 11.67 -11.94
C ASP A 83 11.74 11.01 -11.45
N ILE A 84 12.66 10.80 -12.39
CA ILE A 84 13.95 10.13 -12.14
C ILE A 84 14.85 10.99 -11.25
N ASP A 85 14.84 12.32 -11.45
CA ASP A 85 15.68 13.24 -10.69
C ASP A 85 15.30 13.24 -9.22
N LYS A 86 13.99 13.24 -8.92
CA LYS A 86 13.51 13.07 -7.55
C LYS A 86 13.91 11.72 -6.96
N LEU A 87 13.79 10.62 -7.72
CA LEU A 87 14.23 9.31 -7.24
C LEU A 87 15.72 9.31 -6.87
N ILE A 88 16.58 9.87 -7.72
CA ILE A 88 18.02 9.98 -7.46
C ILE A 88 18.28 10.86 -6.21
N TYR A 89 17.57 11.97 -6.08
CA TYR A 89 17.67 12.85 -4.91
C TYR A 89 17.28 12.12 -3.62
N ASP A 90 16.14 11.41 -3.62
CA ASP A 90 15.66 10.65 -2.47
C ASP A 90 16.68 9.57 -2.07
N LEU A 91 17.19 8.79 -3.04
CA LEU A 91 18.20 7.77 -2.78
C LEU A 91 19.48 8.34 -2.15
N LYS A 92 19.96 9.49 -2.64
CA LYS A 92 21.16 10.15 -2.10
C LYS A 92 20.97 10.68 -0.68
N ASN A 93 19.73 11.04 -0.30
CA ASN A 93 19.45 11.58 1.04
C ASN A 93 19.13 10.51 2.07
N TYR A 94 18.45 9.41 1.67
CA TYR A 94 18.08 8.32 2.58
C TYR A 94 19.20 7.29 2.81
N LEU A 95 20.22 7.23 1.95
CA LEU A 95 21.33 6.28 2.06
C LEU A 95 22.62 6.88 2.67
N LYS A 96 22.54 8.05 3.32
CA LYS A 96 23.62 8.54 4.18
C LYS A 96 23.73 7.68 5.43
#